data_AF-G0L4I4-F1
#
_entry.id   AF-G0L4I4-F1
#
_cell.length_a   1.000
_cell.length_b   1.000
_cell.length_c   1.000
_cell.angle_alpha   90.00
_cell.angle_beta   90.00
_cell.angle_gamma   90.00
#
_symmetry.space_group_name_H-M   'P 1'
#
loop_
_entity.id
_entity.type
_entity.pdbx_description
1 polymer ?
#
loop_
_entity_poly.entity_id
_entity_poly.type
_entity_poly.pdbx_seq_one_letter_code
_entity_poly.pdbx_strand_id
1 'polypeptide(L)' 'MTTYIAHFTAGHRIIPTEQNSIFIWQQESGEVDITLLVNKIKRESALHFYSLVADNYEGEVQLDDIDITVHETLPFSG' A
#
# COMPACT_ATOMS: atom_id res chain seq x y z
N MET A 1 -2.09 20.48 -6.70
CA MET A 1 -1.32 19.24 -6.47
C MET A 1 -0.96 19.22 -5.01
N THR A 2 -1.55 18.30 -4.27
CA THR A 2 -1.45 18.19 -2.81
C THR A 2 -0.72 16.90 -2.48
N THR A 3 0.28 16.98 -1.60
CA THR A 3 0.95 15.80 -1.05
C THR A 3 0.09 15.25 0.09
N TYR A 4 -0.12 13.95 0.10
CA TYR A 4 -0.83 13.25 1.15
C TYR A 4 0.06 12.19 1.78
N ILE A 5 -0.09 12.02 3.09
CA ILE A 5 0.50 10.95 3.88
C ILE A 5 -0.64 10.00 4.23
N ALA A 6 -0.54 8.76 3.77
CA ALA A 6 -1.51 7.71 4.04
C ALA A 6 -0.90 6.67 4.98
N HIS A 7 -1.57 6.41 6.11
CA HIS A 7 -1.27 5.26 6.96
C HIS A 7 -2.06 4.04 6.45
N PHE A 8 -1.37 2.93 6.24
CA PHE A 8 -2.00 1.71 5.75
C PHE A 8 -1.44 0.45 6.42
N THR A 9 -2.26 -0.60 6.41
CA THR A 9 -1.83 -1.98 6.64
C THR A 9 -2.03 -2.79 5.37
N ALA A 10 -1.07 -3.63 5.02
CA ALA A 10 -1.19 -4.63 3.98
C ALA A 10 -1.14 -6.03 4.59
N GLY A 11 -2.02 -6.91 4.11
CA GLY A 11 -2.01 -8.34 4.41
C GLY A 11 -1.82 -9.15 3.13
N HIS A 12 -1.13 -10.29 3.21
CA HIS A 12 -1.07 -11.26 2.13
C HIS A 12 -1.86 -12.52 2.51
N ARG A 13 -2.55 -13.11 1.55
CA ARG A 13 -3.42 -14.27 1.78
C ARG A 13 -2.70 -15.48 2.38
N ILE A 14 -1.43 -15.68 2.03
CA ILE A 14 -0.65 -16.88 2.38
C ILE A 14 0.55 -16.57 3.29
N ILE A 15 1.11 -15.36 3.19
CA ILE A 15 2.34 -15.01 3.92
C ILE A 15 1.88 -14.38 5.24
N PRO A 16 2.15 -15.01 6.40
CA PRO A 16 1.63 -14.57 7.69
C PRO A 16 2.45 -13.40 8.25
N THR A 17 2.54 -12.31 7.49
CA THR A 17 3.24 -11.08 7.85
C THR A 17 2.41 -9.90 7.41
N GLU A 18 2.21 -8.95 8.31
CA GLU A 18 1.50 -7.71 8.03
C GLU A 18 2.51 -6.58 7.78
N GLN A 19 2.29 -5.81 6.73
CA GLN A 19 3.03 -4.56 6.51
C GLN A 19 2.23 -3.41 7.12
N ASN A 20 2.72 -2.82 8.21
CA ASN A 20 2.16 -1.59 8.78
C ASN A 20 3.09 -0.42 8.41
N SER A 21 2.62 0.51 7.58
CA SER A 21 3.50 1.52 6.98
C SER A 21 2.79 2.80 6.55
N ILE A 22 3.59 3.77 6.11
CA ILE A 22 3.16 5.06 5.62
C ILE A 22 3.50 5.17 4.13
N PHE A 23 2.55 5.65 3.35
CA PHE A 23 2.70 5.91 1.92
C PHE A 23 2.54 7.40 1.62
N ILE A 24 3.56 8.00 1.00
CA ILE A 24 3.53 9.41 0.59
C ILE A 24 3.20 9.47 -0.89
N TRP A 25 2.17 10.23 -1.26
CA TRP A 25 1.76 10.36 -2.65
C TRP A 25 1.19 11.74 -2.96
N GLN A 26 1.09 12.07 -4.24
CA GLN A 26 0.59 13.35 -4.71
C GLN A 26 -0.64 13.14 -5.59
N GLN A 27 -1.67 13.94 -5.37
CA GLN A 27 -2.89 13.96 -6.18
C GLN A 27 -3.21 15.40 -6.59
N GLU A 28 -3.97 15.57 -7.67
CA GLU A 28 -4.67 16.83 -7.91
C GLU A 28 -5.61 17.15 -6.75
N SER A 29 -5.80 18.44 -6.52
CA SER A 29 -6.56 18.96 -5.39
C SER A 29 -8.01 18.47 -5.47
N GLY A 30 -8.51 17.83 -4.41
CA GLY A 30 -9.86 17.24 -4.38
C GLY A 30 -10.02 16.24 -3.25
N GLU A 31 -11.12 15.48 -3.28
CA GLU A 31 -11.29 14.32 -2.40
C GLU A 31 -10.26 13.24 -2.75
N VAL A 32 -9.75 12.56 -1.72
CA VAL A 32 -8.75 11.50 -1.87
C VAL A 32 -9.42 10.29 -2.53
N ASP A 33 -8.95 9.90 -3.72
CA ASP A 33 -9.42 8.67 -4.36
C ASP A 33 -8.77 7.46 -3.68
N ILE A 34 -9.50 6.86 -2.74
CA ILE A 34 -9.04 5.70 -1.98
C ILE A 34 -8.77 4.50 -2.87
N THR A 35 -9.52 4.32 -3.96
CA THR A 35 -9.31 3.18 -4.86
C THR A 35 -8.01 3.35 -5.63
N LEU A 36 -7.72 4.57 -6.10
CA LEU A 36 -6.45 4.89 -6.75
C LEU A 36 -5.28 4.74 -5.77
N LEU A 37 -5.41 5.24 -4.54
CA LEU A 37 -4.42 5.14 -3.48
C LEU A 37 -4.10 3.68 -3.15
N VAL A 38 -5.11 2.85 -2.91
CA VAL A 38 -4.95 1.41 -2.63
C VAL A 38 -4.21 0.71 -3.77
N ASN A 39 -4.60 0.97 -5.02
CA ASN A 39 -3.93 0.38 -6.18
C ASN A 39 -2.46 0.84 -6.31
N LYS A 40 -2.17 2.09 -5.95
CA LYS A 40 -0.80 2.60 -5.88
C LYS A 40 0.01 1.89 -4.79
N ILE A 41 -0.53 1.82 -3.57
CA ILE A 41 0.12 1.13 -2.44
C ILE A 41 0.40 -0.34 -2.80
N LYS A 42 -0.55 -1.05 -3.40
CA LYS A 42 -0.36 -2.44 -3.84
C LYS A 42 0.83 -2.56 -4.80
N ARG A 43 0.88 -1.73 -5.85
CA ARG A 43 1.89 -1.82 -6.91
C ARG A 43 3.28 -1.33 -6.49
N GLU A 44 3.33 -0.25 -5.71
CA GLU A 44 4.56 0.48 -5.43
C GLU A 44 5.17 0.16 -4.06
N SER A 45 4.42 -0.51 -3.18
CA SER A 45 4.90 -0.85 -1.83
C SER A 45 4.66 -2.31 -1.48
N ALA A 46 3.40 -2.75 -1.39
CA ALA A 46 3.09 -4.04 -0.79
C ALA A 46 3.59 -5.22 -1.62
N LEU A 47 3.48 -5.16 -2.95
CA LEU A 47 4.05 -6.19 -3.84
C LEU A 47 5.54 -6.40 -3.57
N HIS A 48 6.32 -5.31 -3.54
CA HIS A 48 7.76 -5.37 -3.29
C HIS A 48 8.08 -5.88 -1.88
N PHE A 49 7.34 -5.44 -0.86
CA PHE A 49 7.50 -5.94 0.50
C PHE A 49 7.30 -7.46 0.56
N TYR A 50 6.19 -7.96 0.01
CA TYR A 50 5.91 -9.39 0.03
C TYR A 50 6.84 -10.19 -0.85
N SER A 51 7.29 -9.68 -2.00
CA SER A 51 8.33 -10.33 -2.81
C SER A 51 9.64 -10.50 -2.05
N LEU A 52 9.99 -9.59 -1.14
CA LEU A 52 11.20 -9.70 -0.31
C LEU A 52 11.00 -10.67 0.86
N VAL A 53 9.83 -10.65 1.50
CA VAL A 53 9.50 -11.56 2.62
C VAL A 53 9.30 -13.01 2.13
N ALA A 54 8.86 -13.16 0.88
CA ALA A 54 8.62 -14.42 0.20
C ALA A 54 9.90 -15.20 -0.18
N ASP A 55 11.09 -14.85 0.32
CA ASP A 55 12.35 -15.52 -0.02
C ASP A 55 12.34 -17.05 0.26
N ASN A 56 11.35 -17.54 1.02
CA ASN A 56 11.09 -18.97 1.29
C ASN A 56 9.75 -19.50 0.71
N TYR A 57 9.07 -18.72 -0.13
CA TYR A 57 7.80 -19.08 -0.74
C TYR A 57 8.01 -19.39 -2.23
N GLU A 58 7.67 -20.62 -2.65
CA GLU A 58 7.94 -21.09 -4.02
C GLU A 58 7.02 -20.46 -5.09
N GLY A 59 6.01 -19.67 -4.69
CA GLY A 59 5.05 -19.04 -5.59
C GLY A 59 5.36 -17.59 -5.92
N GLU A 60 4.94 -17.14 -7.10
CA GLU A 60 4.97 -15.72 -7.46
C GLU A 60 3.93 -14.95 -6.64
N VAL A 61 4.34 -13.86 -5.98
CA VAL A 61 3.42 -12.97 -5.26
C VAL A 61 2.58 -12.20 -6.27
N GLN A 62 1.26 -12.37 -6.23
CA GLN A 62 0.32 -11.68 -7.10
C GLN A 62 -0.37 -10.51 -6.38
N LEU A 63 -0.73 -9.47 -7.12
CA LEU A 63 -1.45 -8.31 -6.57
C LEU A 63 -2.81 -8.68 -5.97
N ASP A 64 -3.45 -9.72 -6.51
CA ASP A 64 -4.76 -10.21 -6.05
C ASP A 64 -4.68 -10.94 -4.70
N ASP A 65 -3.50 -11.37 -4.29
CA ASP A 65 -3.27 -12.01 -2.99
C ASP A 65 -3.00 -10.99 -1.86
N ILE A 66 -2.89 -9.70 -2.21
CA ILE A 66 -2.59 -8.61 -1.28
C ILE A 66 -3.87 -7.81 -1.03
N ASP A 67 -4.21 -7.62 0.24
CA ASP A 67 -5.27 -6.72 0.68
C ASP A 67 -4.67 -5.47 1.36
N ILE A 68 -5.24 -4.29 1.10
CA ILE A 68 -4.78 -3.02 1.68
C ILE A 68 -5.93 -2.39 2.44
N THR A 69 -5.69 -2.04 3.70
CA THR A 69 -6.55 -1.18 4.50
C THR A 69 -5.87 0.16 4.71
N VAL A 70 -6.48 1.24 4.24
CA VAL A 70 -6.04 2.62 4.51
C VAL A 70 -6.78 3.12 5.73
N HIS A 71 -6.04 3.50 6.78
CA HIS A 71 -6.61 3.95 8.06
C HIS A 71 -6.84 5.45 8.06
N GLU A 72 -5.82 6.21 7.68
CA GLU A 72 -5.84 7.66 7.72
C GLU A 72 -5.12 8.25 6.50
N THR A 73 -5.63 9.35 5.98
CA THR A 73 -4.99 10.11 4.91
C THR A 73 -5.01 11.59 5.25
N LEU A 74 -3.84 12.21 5.36
CA LEU A 74 -3.70 13.60 5.76
C LEU A 74 -2.92 14.39 4.69
N PRO A 75 -3.34 15.61 4.35
CA PRO A 75 -2.52 16.49 3.52
C PRO A 75 -1.25 16.88 4.28
N PHE A 76 -0.11 16.87 3.58
CA PHE A 76 1.17 17.31 4.11
C PHE A 76 1.49 18.71 3.61
N SER A 77 1.71 19.64 4.54
CA SER A 77 1.90 21.07 4.25
C SER A 77 3.33 21.58 4.42
N GLY A 78 4.26 20.75 4.92
CA GLY A 78 5.63 21.15 5.23
C GLY A 78 5.76 21.90 6.55
#